data_AF-A0A0M3R904-F1
#
_entry.id   AF-A0A0M3R904-F1
#
_cell.length_a   1.000
_cell.length_b   1.000
_cell.length_c   1.000
_cell.angle_alpha   90.00
_cell.angle_beta   90.00
_cell.angle_gamma   90.00
#
_symmetry.space_group_name_H-M   'P 1'
#
loop_
_entity.id
_entity.type
_entity.pdbx_description
1 polymer ?
#
loop_
_entity_poly.entity_id
_entity_poly.type
_entity_poly.pdbx_seq_one_letter_code
_entity_poly.pdbx_strand_id
1 'polypeptide(L)'
;MHANSRGILCYVFTLNGIFDSYLKGFYFDFHAHKWLTKEVSFPNLVYNRLPRREEEVCPSWRLFFAKKNIPIFNRQFFNKSVVHKLLEDHPVLRGFLPNTKIGFSSDGLFSMLETHSSIYIKDSNGSKGNGIFFIVKKDGGYLLKTPHEEFKHLTFDRLLDQLYFFSVARDSLIQEAVDCDERNGYRFDLRVLANYAGKRHSITGIGVRAANSGQIVTHVPNGGFVIPYDSISSDINNSELEAIVSHTGDLLSRTYGFIGEFSMDIGFRHSRPIIFEANSKPMIFDENEIQLKRVEKLINLLDENQVRSDY
;
A
#
# COMPACT_ATOMS: atom_id res chain seq x y z
N MET A 1 24.97 -2.10 -7.19
CA MET A 1 26.20 -1.34 -6.85
C MET A 1 26.35 -1.12 -5.35
N HIS A 2 25.40 -0.45 -4.67
CA HIS A 2 25.58 -0.10 -3.25
C HIS A 2 25.69 -1.33 -2.31
N ALA A 3 24.87 -2.36 -2.50
CA ALA A 3 24.97 -3.59 -1.69
C ALA A 3 26.32 -4.32 -1.88
N ASN A 4 26.75 -4.51 -3.13
CA ASN A 4 28.03 -5.17 -3.44
C ASN A 4 29.23 -4.44 -2.82
N SER A 5 29.21 -3.11 -2.74
CA SER A 5 30.28 -2.33 -2.11
C SER A 5 30.42 -2.58 -0.60
N ARG A 6 29.38 -3.14 0.03
CA ARG A 6 29.36 -3.56 1.45
C ARG A 6 29.55 -5.07 1.63
N GLY A 7 29.98 -5.78 0.59
CA GLY A 7 30.14 -7.24 0.63
C GLY A 7 28.82 -8.02 0.61
N ILE A 8 27.68 -7.35 0.37
CA ILE A 8 26.36 -8.00 0.30
C ILE A 8 26.11 -8.45 -1.13
N LEU A 9 25.93 -9.76 -1.32
CA LEU A 9 25.51 -10.33 -2.60
C LEU A 9 23.98 -10.25 -2.74
N CYS A 10 23.51 -9.36 -3.61
CA CYS A 10 22.09 -9.30 -3.98
C CYS A 10 21.82 -10.00 -5.30
N TYR A 11 20.78 -10.83 -5.33
CA TYR A 11 20.24 -11.43 -6.55
C TYR A 11 18.72 -11.54 -6.46
N VAL A 12 18.08 -11.60 -7.62
CA VAL A 12 16.64 -11.83 -7.78
C VAL A 12 16.43 -13.29 -8.14
N PHE A 13 15.38 -13.92 -7.64
CA PHE A 13 14.96 -15.26 -8.09
C PHE A 13 13.43 -15.30 -8.19
N THR A 14 12.91 -16.24 -8.98
CA THR A 14 11.47 -16.47 -9.13
C THR A 14 11.10 -17.81 -8.52
N LEU A 15 9.79 -18.06 -8.29
CA LEU A 15 9.30 -19.34 -7.77
C LEU A 15 9.72 -20.53 -8.64
N ASN A 16 9.78 -20.34 -9.96
CA ASN A 16 10.19 -21.37 -10.92
C ASN A 16 11.71 -21.62 -10.92
N GLY A 17 12.49 -20.73 -10.30
CA GLY A 17 13.94 -20.86 -10.16
C GLY A 17 14.36 -21.51 -8.84
N ILE A 18 13.43 -22.11 -8.09
CA ILE A 18 13.71 -22.77 -6.82
C ILE A 18 13.90 -24.26 -7.06
N PHE A 19 15.10 -24.77 -6.78
CA PHE A 19 15.44 -26.19 -6.82
C PHE A 19 15.81 -26.69 -5.42
N ASP A 20 15.95 -28.01 -5.23
CA ASP A 20 16.18 -28.60 -3.91
C ASP A 20 17.49 -28.15 -3.25
N SER A 21 18.55 -27.98 -4.04
CA SER A 21 19.91 -27.67 -3.59
C SER A 21 20.42 -26.28 -3.98
N TYR A 22 19.78 -25.59 -4.92
CA TYR A 22 20.21 -24.27 -5.41
C TYR A 22 19.05 -23.40 -5.88
N LEU A 23 19.34 -22.12 -6.13
CA LEU A 23 18.44 -21.17 -6.79
C LEU A 23 19.01 -20.74 -8.14
N LYS A 24 18.14 -20.57 -9.14
CA LYS A 24 18.47 -19.82 -10.36
C LYS A 24 18.34 -18.32 -10.07
N GLY A 25 19.46 -17.70 -9.76
CA GLY A 25 19.56 -16.28 -9.44
C GLY A 25 19.86 -15.41 -10.66
N PHE A 26 19.28 -14.21 -10.66
CA PHE A 26 19.50 -13.15 -11.63
C PHE A 26 20.20 -11.97 -10.95
N TYR A 27 21.28 -11.46 -11.55
CA TYR A 27 22.00 -10.29 -11.06
C TYR A 27 22.34 -9.37 -12.23
N PHE A 28 22.41 -8.07 -11.94
CA PHE A 28 22.77 -7.09 -12.94
C PHE A 28 24.29 -6.92 -12.99
N ASP A 29 24.89 -7.21 -14.14
CA ASP A 29 26.28 -6.90 -14.42
C ASP A 29 26.39 -5.43 -14.84
N PHE A 30 27.05 -4.62 -14.01
CA PHE A 30 27.20 -3.19 -14.23
C PHE A 30 28.23 -2.84 -15.30
N HIS A 31 29.19 -3.72 -15.58
CA HIS A 31 30.17 -3.49 -16.65
C HIS A 31 29.57 -3.80 -18.02
N ALA A 32 28.82 -4.90 -18.12
CA ALA A 32 28.18 -5.33 -19.36
C ALA A 32 26.76 -4.76 -19.55
N HIS A 33 26.25 -3.99 -18.58
CA HIS A 33 24.90 -3.41 -18.55
C HIS A 33 23.78 -4.43 -18.89
N LYS A 34 23.90 -5.65 -18.38
CA LYS A 34 22.95 -6.74 -18.69
C LYS A 34 22.65 -7.60 -17.47
N TRP A 35 21.46 -8.19 -17.49
CA TRP A 35 21.10 -9.23 -16.53
C TRP A 35 21.82 -10.53 -16.88
N LEU A 36 22.50 -11.10 -15.90
CA LEU A 36 23.12 -12.40 -15.96
C LEU A 36 22.36 -13.38 -15.07
N THR A 37 22.45 -14.66 -15.42
CA THR A 37 21.84 -15.75 -14.68
C THR A 37 22.92 -16.69 -14.16
N LYS A 38 22.78 -17.17 -12.92
CA LYS A 38 23.70 -18.14 -12.32
C LYS A 38 22.99 -19.00 -11.28
N GLU A 39 23.49 -20.21 -11.09
CA GLU A 39 23.14 -21.05 -9.94
C GLU A 39 23.79 -20.47 -8.68
N VAL A 40 22.98 -20.21 -7.65
CA VAL A 40 23.42 -19.61 -6.39
C VAL A 40 22.91 -20.42 -5.21
N SER A 41 23.63 -20.34 -4.08
CA SER A 41 23.18 -20.89 -2.81
C SER A 41 21.96 -20.14 -2.29
N PHE A 42 21.19 -20.78 -1.41
CA PHE A 42 20.08 -20.12 -0.72
C PHE A 42 20.54 -18.86 0.04
N PRO A 43 19.71 -17.80 0.08
CA PRO A 43 20.09 -16.55 0.71
C PRO A 43 19.99 -16.64 2.23
N ASN A 44 20.65 -15.71 2.91
CA ASN A 44 20.52 -15.57 4.36
C ASN A 44 19.26 -14.80 4.79
N LEU A 45 18.63 -14.07 3.86
CA LEU A 45 17.47 -13.22 4.07
C LEU A 45 16.74 -13.02 2.73
N VAL A 46 15.41 -13.06 2.75
CA VAL A 46 14.58 -12.79 1.57
C VAL A 46 13.77 -11.52 1.75
N TYR A 47 13.90 -10.59 0.80
CA TYR A 47 12.96 -9.49 0.64
C TYR A 47 11.84 -9.94 -0.31
N ASN A 48 10.62 -10.15 0.21
CA ASN A 48 9.53 -10.58 -0.65
C ASN A 48 9.08 -9.44 -1.58
N ARG A 49 9.29 -9.63 -2.88
CA ARG A 49 8.82 -8.75 -3.96
C ARG A 49 8.03 -9.47 -5.05
N LEU A 50 7.32 -10.53 -4.68
CA LEU A 50 6.31 -11.12 -5.56
C LEU A 50 5.33 -10.02 -6.02
N PRO A 51 5.12 -9.87 -7.34
CA PRO A 51 4.26 -8.81 -7.88
C PRO A 51 2.76 -9.06 -7.66
N ARG A 52 2.37 -10.31 -7.34
CA ARG A 52 0.98 -10.75 -7.30
C ARG A 52 0.64 -11.49 -6.01
N ARG A 53 -0.57 -11.26 -5.48
CA ARG A 53 -1.04 -11.89 -4.23
C ARG A 53 -1.19 -13.40 -4.36
N GLU A 54 -1.58 -13.87 -5.53
CA GLU A 54 -1.83 -15.29 -5.81
C GLU A 54 -0.54 -16.13 -5.73
N GLU A 55 0.62 -15.49 -5.92
CA GLU A 55 1.92 -16.14 -5.84
C GLU A 55 2.32 -16.44 -4.37
N GLU A 56 1.85 -15.64 -3.41
CA GLU A 56 2.13 -15.81 -1.98
C GLU A 56 1.29 -16.93 -1.33
N VAL A 57 0.27 -17.42 -2.02
CA VAL A 57 -0.54 -18.56 -1.58
C VAL A 57 -0.19 -19.86 -2.30
N CYS A 58 0.73 -19.80 -3.27
CA CYS A 58 1.16 -20.97 -4.03
C CYS A 58 1.92 -21.99 -3.13
N PRO A 59 1.71 -23.31 -3.31
CA PRO A 59 2.42 -24.33 -2.54
C PRO A 59 3.95 -24.21 -2.59
N SER A 60 4.53 -23.82 -3.73
CA SER A 60 5.98 -23.68 -3.88
C SER A 60 6.54 -22.59 -2.96
N TRP A 61 5.86 -21.44 -2.86
CA TRP A 61 6.20 -20.37 -1.91
C TRP A 61 6.17 -20.88 -0.47
N ARG A 62 5.07 -21.53 -0.07
CA ARG A 62 4.91 -22.06 1.30
C ARG A 62 5.96 -23.12 1.65
N LEU A 63 6.20 -24.07 0.76
CA LEU A 63 7.15 -25.17 0.97
C LEU A 63 8.60 -24.70 1.05
N PHE A 64 8.98 -23.70 0.25
CA PHE A 64 10.33 -23.15 0.25
C PHE A 64 10.72 -22.62 1.64
N PHE A 65 9.86 -21.81 2.27
CA PHE A 65 10.17 -21.23 3.57
C PHE A 65 9.97 -22.21 4.72
N ALA A 66 8.97 -23.09 4.64
CA ALA A 66 8.77 -24.12 5.66
C ALA A 66 10.00 -25.05 5.79
N LYS A 67 10.69 -25.35 4.68
CA LYS A 67 11.84 -26.28 4.68
C LYS A 67 13.18 -25.64 5.01
N LYS A 68 13.42 -24.39 4.64
CA LYS A 68 14.76 -23.79 4.67
C LYS A 68 15.02 -22.83 5.84
N ASN A 69 13.99 -22.49 6.62
CA ASN A 69 14.08 -21.57 7.78
C ASN A 69 14.82 -20.25 7.47
N ILE A 70 14.59 -19.70 6.27
CA ILE A 70 15.23 -18.46 5.82
C ILE A 70 14.34 -17.28 6.27
N PRO A 71 14.87 -16.30 7.02
CA PRO A 71 14.13 -15.10 7.37
C PRO A 71 13.65 -14.33 6.14
N ILE A 72 12.48 -13.71 6.27
CA ILE A 72 11.82 -12.94 5.21
C ILE A 72 11.32 -11.61 5.78
N PHE A 73 11.34 -10.54 5.01
CA PHE A 73 10.58 -9.36 5.39
C PHE A 73 9.55 -8.99 4.34
N ASN A 74 8.48 -8.35 4.80
CA ASN A 74 7.28 -8.04 4.01
C ASN A 74 6.63 -9.32 3.45
N ARG A 75 6.54 -10.34 4.30
CA ARG A 75 6.16 -11.74 3.99
C ARG A 75 4.95 -11.88 3.07
N GLN A 76 3.97 -11.00 3.22
CA GLN A 76 2.75 -11.05 2.44
C GLN A 76 2.20 -9.66 2.14
N PHE A 77 1.26 -9.56 1.19
CA PHE A 77 0.49 -8.35 0.98
C PHE A 77 -0.45 -8.06 2.16
N PHE A 78 -0.60 -6.78 2.50
CA PHE A 78 -1.61 -6.36 3.48
C PHE A 78 -3.01 -6.56 2.95
N ASN A 79 -3.94 -6.97 3.81
CA ASN A 79 -5.36 -7.00 3.51
C ASN A 79 -6.00 -5.71 4.04
N LYS A 80 -6.71 -4.96 3.20
CA LYS A 80 -7.20 -3.62 3.57
C LYS A 80 -8.15 -3.66 4.76
N SER A 81 -9.04 -4.66 4.87
CA SER A 81 -9.98 -4.74 5.99
C SER A 81 -9.30 -5.10 7.30
N VAL A 82 -8.33 -6.00 7.25
CA VAL A 82 -7.49 -6.32 8.41
C VAL A 82 -6.71 -5.09 8.87
N VAL A 83 -6.03 -4.39 7.95
CA VAL A 83 -5.28 -3.18 8.31
C VAL A 83 -6.21 -2.11 8.86
N HIS A 84 -7.34 -1.83 8.20
CA HIS A 84 -8.29 -0.85 8.69
C HIS A 84 -8.76 -1.19 10.11
N LYS A 85 -9.09 -2.45 10.38
CA LYS A 85 -9.51 -2.90 11.71
C LYS A 85 -8.42 -2.70 12.77
N LEU A 86 -7.17 -3.06 12.46
CA LEU A 86 -6.03 -2.85 13.37
C LEU A 86 -5.85 -1.37 13.72
N LEU A 87 -5.98 -0.48 12.73
CA LEU A 87 -5.86 0.95 12.94
C LEU A 87 -7.05 1.50 13.75
N GLU A 88 -8.27 1.03 13.46
CA GLU A 88 -9.52 1.42 14.14
C GLU A 88 -9.52 1.02 15.62
N ASP A 89 -8.96 -0.14 15.95
CA ASP A 89 -8.87 -0.63 17.32
C ASP A 89 -7.73 0.04 18.11
N HIS A 90 -6.82 0.75 17.43
CA HIS A 90 -5.68 1.39 18.09
C HIS A 90 -6.06 2.78 18.66
N PRO A 91 -5.83 3.04 19.97
CA PRO A 91 -6.29 4.27 20.64
C PRO A 91 -5.82 5.58 19.98
N VAL A 92 -4.60 5.58 19.44
CA VAL A 92 -4.02 6.75 18.76
C VAL A 92 -4.46 6.83 17.30
N LEU A 93 -4.57 5.70 16.58
CA LEU A 93 -4.71 5.72 15.12
C LEU A 93 -6.16 5.82 14.66
N ARG A 94 -7.10 5.33 15.46
CA ARG A 94 -8.54 5.34 15.14
C ARG A 94 -9.07 6.71 14.77
N GLY A 95 -8.48 7.76 15.34
CA GLY A 95 -8.87 9.13 15.06
C GLY A 95 -8.51 9.57 13.64
N PHE A 96 -7.54 8.95 12.99
CA PHE A 96 -7.03 9.34 11.67
C PHE A 96 -7.64 8.51 10.54
N LEU A 97 -8.78 7.85 10.77
CA LEU A 97 -9.44 7.02 9.77
C LEU A 97 -10.73 7.66 9.26
N PRO A 98 -11.06 7.47 7.99
CA PRO A 98 -12.40 7.77 7.47
C PRO A 98 -13.44 6.84 8.07
N ASN A 99 -14.70 7.30 8.17
CA ASN A 99 -15.81 6.39 8.50
C ASN A 99 -15.86 5.26 7.49
N THR A 100 -15.83 4.02 7.99
CA THR A 100 -15.75 2.83 7.15
C THR A 100 -16.57 1.70 7.77
N LYS A 101 -17.36 1.01 6.95
CA LYS A 101 -17.93 -0.29 7.28
C LYS A 101 -17.09 -1.39 6.65
N ILE A 102 -16.61 -2.29 7.49
CA ILE A 102 -15.94 -3.51 7.06
C ILE A 102 -16.99 -4.53 6.63
N GLY A 103 -16.85 -5.03 5.41
CA GLY A 103 -17.75 -6.02 4.81
C GLY A 103 -18.85 -5.36 3.99
N PHE A 104 -19.04 -5.85 2.77
CA PHE A 104 -20.09 -5.38 1.88
C PHE A 104 -21.43 -6.04 2.24
N SER A 105 -22.44 -5.21 2.49
CA SER A 105 -23.83 -5.62 2.64
C SER A 105 -24.77 -4.52 2.15
N SER A 106 -25.98 -4.89 1.75
CA SER A 106 -27.01 -3.93 1.33
C SER A 106 -27.29 -2.89 2.43
N ASP A 107 -27.49 -3.34 3.67
CA ASP A 107 -27.78 -2.45 4.80
C ASP A 107 -26.58 -1.55 5.14
N GLY A 108 -25.36 -2.09 5.04
CA GLY A 108 -24.13 -1.34 5.20
C GLY A 108 -23.99 -0.25 4.15
N LEU A 109 -24.27 -0.58 2.88
CA LEU A 109 -24.27 0.37 1.78
C LEU A 109 -25.30 1.48 1.98
N PHE A 110 -26.54 1.10 2.29
CA PHE A 110 -27.64 2.03 2.52
C PHE A 110 -27.30 3.00 3.65
N SER A 111 -26.89 2.50 4.81
CA SER A 111 -26.56 3.34 5.97
C SER A 111 -25.37 4.28 5.72
N MET A 112 -24.38 3.87 4.95
CA MET A 112 -23.27 4.75 4.56
C MET A 112 -23.72 5.84 3.58
N LEU A 113 -24.63 5.54 2.65
CA LEU A 113 -25.18 6.53 1.70
C LEU A 113 -26.20 7.49 2.32
N GLU A 114 -26.82 7.12 3.45
CA GLU A 114 -27.67 8.02 4.23
C GLU A 114 -26.85 9.05 5.00
N THR A 115 -25.65 8.66 5.46
CA THR A 115 -24.77 9.51 6.28
C THR A 115 -23.75 10.30 5.46
N HIS A 116 -23.36 9.79 4.30
CA HIS A 116 -22.34 10.40 3.44
C HIS A 116 -22.86 10.58 2.02
N SER A 117 -22.68 11.78 1.46
CA SER A 117 -23.09 12.11 0.09
C SER A 117 -22.28 11.37 -0.98
N SER A 118 -21.09 10.88 -0.63
CA SER A 118 -20.27 10.04 -1.49
C SER A 118 -19.41 9.06 -0.70
N ILE A 119 -19.18 7.90 -1.29
CA ILE A 119 -18.47 6.77 -0.69
C ILE A 119 -17.62 6.04 -1.73
N TYR A 120 -16.62 5.32 -1.24
CA TYR A 120 -15.87 4.32 -1.99
C TYR A 120 -16.21 2.92 -1.50
N ILE A 121 -16.41 1.98 -2.41
CA ILE A 121 -16.30 0.55 -2.12
C ILE A 121 -14.93 0.09 -2.61
N LYS A 122 -14.15 -0.54 -1.73
CA LYS A 122 -12.79 -0.98 -2.03
C LYS A 122 -12.64 -2.47 -1.72
N ASP A 123 -12.23 -3.25 -2.71
CA ASP A 123 -11.93 -4.67 -2.49
C ASP A 123 -10.76 -4.87 -1.54
N SER A 124 -10.93 -5.75 -0.55
CA SER A 124 -9.95 -5.99 0.51
C SER A 124 -8.58 -6.44 -0.01
N ASN A 125 -8.56 -7.16 -1.14
CA ASN A 125 -7.36 -7.65 -1.80
C ASN A 125 -7.01 -6.89 -3.09
N GLY A 126 -7.80 -5.87 -3.46
CA GLY A 126 -7.58 -5.07 -4.67
C GLY A 126 -6.24 -4.33 -4.65
N SER A 127 -5.76 -3.94 -5.82
CA SER A 127 -4.56 -3.10 -5.99
C SER A 127 -4.69 -2.21 -7.24
N LYS A 128 -3.89 -1.14 -7.30
CA LYS A 128 -3.81 -0.21 -8.45
C LYS A 128 -5.14 0.46 -8.86
N GLY A 129 -6.09 0.55 -7.95
CA GLY A 129 -7.42 1.12 -8.25
C GLY A 129 -8.40 0.15 -8.92
N ASN A 130 -7.99 -1.09 -9.22
CA ASN A 130 -8.91 -2.13 -9.66
C ASN A 130 -9.77 -2.57 -8.47
N GLY A 131 -11.09 -2.69 -8.67
CA GLY A 131 -12.04 -3.01 -7.59
C GLY A 131 -12.36 -1.81 -6.69
N ILE A 132 -12.26 -0.58 -7.22
CA ILE A 132 -12.77 0.63 -6.57
C ILE A 132 -14.04 1.08 -7.27
N PHE A 133 -15.11 1.21 -6.49
CA PHE A 133 -16.37 1.78 -6.93
C PHE A 133 -16.59 3.09 -6.19
N PHE A 134 -16.84 4.17 -6.92
CA PHE A 134 -17.16 5.46 -6.32
C PHE A 134 -18.63 5.76 -6.52
N ILE A 135 -19.34 5.96 -5.42
CA ILE A 135 -20.79 6.16 -5.43
C ILE A 135 -21.08 7.55 -4.89
N VAL A 136 -21.93 8.29 -5.60
CA VAL A 136 -22.39 9.63 -5.19
C VAL A 136 -23.91 9.63 -5.16
N LYS A 137 -24.48 10.07 -4.04
CA LYS A 137 -25.91 10.37 -3.92
C LYS A 137 -26.19 11.68 -4.66
N LYS A 138 -27.14 11.66 -5.59
CA LYS A 138 -27.58 12.80 -6.40
C LYS A 138 -29.08 13.01 -6.26
N ASP A 139 -29.57 14.16 -6.67
CA ASP A 139 -31.01 14.42 -6.70
C ASP A 139 -31.70 13.39 -7.61
N GLY A 140 -32.56 12.56 -7.01
CA GLY A 140 -33.31 11.53 -7.72
C GLY A 140 -32.60 10.18 -7.93
N GLY A 141 -31.42 9.93 -7.33
CA GLY A 141 -30.80 8.60 -7.37
C GLY A 141 -29.29 8.57 -7.06
N TYR A 142 -28.59 7.61 -7.64
CA TYR A 142 -27.17 7.38 -7.43
C TYR A 142 -26.38 7.43 -8.74
N LEU A 143 -25.16 7.93 -8.62
CA LEU A 143 -24.10 7.84 -9.62
C LEU A 143 -23.12 6.77 -9.16
N LEU A 144 -22.86 5.77 -9.99
CA LEU A 144 -21.81 4.78 -9.78
C LEU A 144 -20.71 5.02 -10.82
N LYS A 145 -19.47 5.17 -10.37
CA LYS A 145 -18.29 5.23 -11.23
C LYS A 145 -17.36 4.07 -10.92
N THR A 146 -16.90 3.41 -11.97
CA THR A 146 -15.81 2.44 -11.95
C THR A 146 -14.60 3.05 -12.68
N PRO A 147 -13.44 2.38 -12.70
CA PRO A 147 -12.31 2.83 -13.51
C PRO A 147 -12.59 2.91 -15.02
N HIS A 148 -13.63 2.23 -15.50
CA HIS A 148 -13.91 2.08 -16.93
C HIS A 148 -15.29 2.58 -17.35
N GLU A 149 -16.24 2.68 -16.41
CA GLU A 149 -17.65 2.91 -16.71
C GLU A 149 -18.28 3.89 -15.71
N GLU A 150 -19.31 4.60 -16.17
CA GLU A 150 -20.09 5.53 -15.35
C GLU A 150 -21.59 5.27 -15.58
N PHE A 151 -22.32 5.03 -14.49
CA PHE A 151 -23.74 4.73 -14.49
C PHE A 151 -24.48 5.82 -13.69
N LYS A 152 -25.46 6.47 -14.31
CA LYS A 152 -26.17 7.63 -13.76
C LYS A 152 -27.61 7.30 -13.41
N HIS A 153 -28.20 8.10 -12.52
CA HIS A 153 -29.62 8.05 -12.16
C HIS A 153 -30.10 6.65 -11.74
N LEU A 154 -29.24 5.90 -11.05
CA LEU A 154 -29.59 4.58 -10.53
C LEU A 154 -30.54 4.73 -9.34
N THR A 155 -31.57 3.89 -9.27
CA THR A 155 -32.26 3.64 -8.00
C THR A 155 -31.33 2.82 -7.09
N PHE A 156 -31.67 2.71 -5.80
CA PHE A 156 -30.88 1.90 -4.88
C PHE A 156 -30.79 0.43 -5.31
N ASP A 157 -31.91 -0.16 -5.74
CA ASP A 157 -31.95 -1.54 -6.23
C ASP A 157 -31.08 -1.74 -7.48
N ARG A 158 -31.14 -0.79 -8.42
CA ARG A 158 -30.29 -0.84 -9.63
C ARG A 158 -28.81 -0.67 -9.31
N LEU A 159 -28.48 0.16 -8.31
CA LEU A 159 -27.11 0.28 -7.81
C LEU A 159 -26.63 -1.06 -7.24
N LEU A 160 -27.44 -1.74 -6.43
CA LEU A 160 -27.11 -3.06 -5.91
C LEU A 160 -26.93 -4.10 -7.02
N ASP A 161 -27.85 -4.15 -7.99
CA ASP A 161 -27.75 -5.04 -9.15
C ASP A 161 -26.40 -4.85 -9.87
N GLN A 162 -25.97 -3.60 -10.09
CA GLN A 162 -24.67 -3.30 -10.71
C GLN A 162 -23.50 -3.80 -9.85
N LEU A 163 -23.51 -3.53 -8.54
CA LEU A 163 -22.43 -3.96 -7.64
C LEU A 163 -22.33 -5.50 -7.58
N TYR A 164 -23.45 -6.21 -7.60
CA TYR A 164 -23.45 -7.67 -7.70
C TYR A 164 -22.98 -8.17 -9.06
N PHE A 165 -23.36 -7.50 -10.16
CA PHE A 165 -22.86 -7.81 -11.50
C PHE A 165 -21.33 -7.68 -11.58
N PHE A 166 -20.77 -6.63 -10.99
CA PHE A 166 -19.31 -6.47 -10.87
C PHE A 166 -18.66 -7.39 -9.84
N SER A 167 -19.42 -8.28 -9.20
CA SER A 167 -18.92 -9.26 -8.23
C SER A 167 -18.17 -8.61 -7.06
N VAL A 168 -18.68 -7.48 -6.54
CA VAL A 168 -18.14 -6.85 -5.33
C VAL A 168 -18.03 -7.88 -4.21
N ALA A 169 -16.83 -8.04 -3.67
CA ALA A 169 -16.55 -9.07 -2.70
C ALA A 169 -17.22 -8.76 -1.35
N ARG A 170 -17.61 -9.80 -0.62
CA ARG A 170 -18.22 -9.63 0.72
C ARG A 170 -17.27 -9.03 1.74
N ASP A 171 -15.96 -9.20 1.56
CA ASP A 171 -14.93 -8.62 2.43
C ASP A 171 -14.51 -7.21 2.00
N SER A 172 -15.16 -6.62 0.99
CA SER A 172 -14.89 -5.24 0.58
C SER A 172 -15.28 -4.24 1.67
N LEU A 173 -14.60 -3.10 1.68
CA LEU A 173 -14.87 -2.00 2.61
C LEU A 173 -15.78 -0.97 1.95
N ILE A 174 -16.75 -0.46 2.71
CA ILE A 174 -17.56 0.71 2.32
C ILE A 174 -17.04 1.90 3.14
N GLN A 175 -16.33 2.81 2.49
CA GLN A 175 -15.58 3.89 3.13
C GLN A 175 -16.11 5.24 2.68
N GLU A 176 -16.23 6.22 3.58
CA GLU A 176 -16.60 7.58 3.17
C GLU A 176 -15.60 8.11 2.14
N ALA A 177 -16.11 8.85 1.15
CA ALA A 177 -15.25 9.63 0.30
C ALA A 177 -14.87 10.91 1.05
N VAL A 178 -13.63 10.95 1.51
CA VAL A 178 -13.17 12.07 2.33
C VAL A 178 -13.14 13.33 1.49
N ASP A 179 -13.92 14.34 1.88
CA ASP A 179 -13.72 15.70 1.40
C ASP A 179 -12.36 16.19 1.89
N CYS A 180 -11.38 16.18 0.99
CA CYS A 180 -9.98 16.45 1.28
C CYS A 180 -9.66 17.91 1.03
N ASP A 181 -8.67 18.42 1.76
CA ASP A 181 -8.14 19.76 1.54
C ASP A 181 -7.61 19.90 0.10
N GLU A 182 -7.83 21.09 -0.45
CA GLU A 182 -7.35 21.46 -1.78
C GLU A 182 -6.28 22.53 -1.69
N ARG A 183 -5.27 22.43 -2.55
CA ARG A 183 -4.23 23.45 -2.74
C ARG A 183 -4.27 23.93 -4.18
N ASN A 184 -4.52 25.21 -4.39
CA ASN A 184 -4.62 25.83 -5.72
C ASN A 184 -5.61 25.11 -6.66
N GLY A 185 -6.72 24.60 -6.12
CA GLY A 185 -7.74 23.88 -6.89
C GLY A 185 -7.40 22.41 -7.22
N TYR A 186 -6.38 21.85 -6.56
CA TYR A 186 -6.02 20.45 -6.68
C TYR A 186 -6.16 19.74 -5.33
N ARG A 187 -6.80 18.58 -5.33
CA ARG A 187 -6.74 17.66 -4.19
C ARG A 187 -5.36 17.02 -4.15
N PHE A 188 -4.87 16.74 -2.95
CA PHE A 188 -3.60 16.05 -2.79
C PHE A 188 -3.64 14.98 -1.71
N ASP A 189 -2.80 13.97 -1.88
CA ASP A 189 -2.48 12.97 -0.87
C ASP A 189 -0.96 12.80 -0.76
N LEU A 190 -0.52 12.45 0.44
CA LEU A 190 0.85 12.06 0.71
C LEU A 190 0.99 10.57 0.49
N ARG A 191 1.96 10.22 -0.33
CA ARG A 191 2.53 8.88 -0.36
C ARG A 191 3.74 8.86 0.57
N VAL A 192 3.52 8.47 1.81
CA VAL A 192 4.56 8.40 2.83
C VAL A 192 5.28 7.06 2.74
N LEU A 193 6.60 7.09 2.49
CA LEU A 193 7.45 5.91 2.59
C LEU A 193 8.01 5.78 4.00
N ALA A 194 7.88 4.60 4.59
CA ALA A 194 8.46 4.27 5.87
C ALA A 194 9.38 3.06 5.76
N ASN A 195 10.52 3.13 6.46
CA ASN A 195 11.44 2.01 6.63
C ASN A 195 11.64 1.73 8.13
N TYR A 196 11.88 0.48 8.47
CA TYR A 196 12.33 0.14 9.82
C TYR A 196 13.72 0.76 10.06
N ALA A 197 13.90 1.39 11.22
CA ALA A 197 15.13 2.09 11.60
C ALA A 197 15.69 1.54 12.93
N GLY A 198 15.72 0.22 13.08
CA GLY A 198 16.34 -0.50 14.20
C GLY A 198 15.55 -0.55 15.51
N LYS A 199 14.57 0.35 15.70
CA LYS A 199 13.67 0.33 16.88
C LYS A 199 12.21 0.44 16.51
N ARG A 200 11.91 1.26 15.50
CA ARG A 200 10.58 1.58 15.01
C ARG A 200 10.67 1.96 13.54
N HIS A 201 9.54 2.03 12.88
CA HIS A 201 9.45 2.60 11.54
C HIS A 201 9.52 4.12 11.61
N SER A 202 10.25 4.71 10.67
CA SER A 202 10.39 6.16 10.51
C SER A 202 10.14 6.56 9.07
N ILE A 203 9.73 7.80 8.84
CA ILE A 203 9.55 8.34 7.49
C ILE A 203 10.91 8.42 6.78
N THR A 204 10.99 7.80 5.62
CA THR A 204 12.16 7.88 4.72
C THR A 204 11.97 8.96 3.66
N GLY A 205 10.74 9.19 3.23
CA GLY A 205 10.40 10.24 2.28
C GLY A 205 8.89 10.37 2.11
N ILE A 206 8.48 11.54 1.63
CA ILE A 206 7.08 11.88 1.39
C ILE A 206 6.97 12.35 -0.06
N GLY A 207 6.30 11.56 -0.89
CA GLY A 207 5.86 12.01 -2.21
C GLY A 207 4.49 12.68 -2.09
N VAL A 208 4.24 13.73 -2.87
CA VAL A 208 2.93 14.39 -2.89
C VAL A 208 2.30 14.18 -4.25
N ARG A 209 1.12 13.56 -4.25
CA ARG A 209 0.33 13.32 -5.45
C ARG A 209 -0.84 14.29 -5.45
N ALA A 210 -1.03 14.98 -6.55
CA ALA A 210 -2.12 15.91 -6.75
C ALA A 210 -2.99 15.48 -7.93
N ALA A 211 -4.29 15.75 -7.87
CA ALA A 211 -5.19 15.55 -9.01
C ALA A 211 -6.29 16.61 -9.03
N ASN A 212 -6.86 16.82 -10.21
CA ASN A 212 -8.00 17.72 -10.41
C ASN A 212 -9.21 17.26 -9.56
N SER A 213 -9.97 18.22 -9.03
CA SER A 213 -11.11 18.02 -8.11
C SER A 213 -12.27 17.14 -8.61
N GLY A 214 -12.20 16.58 -9.82
CA GLY A 214 -13.19 15.67 -10.41
C GLY A 214 -12.70 14.24 -10.64
N GLN A 215 -11.42 13.95 -10.39
CA GLN A 215 -10.86 12.60 -10.55
C GLN A 215 -11.14 11.73 -9.32
N ILE A 216 -11.52 10.48 -9.57
CA ILE A 216 -11.90 9.51 -8.53
C ILE A 216 -10.69 9.09 -7.69
N VAL A 217 -9.51 9.08 -8.30
CA VAL A 217 -8.24 8.69 -7.68
C VAL A 217 -7.15 9.69 -8.06
N THR A 218 -6.25 9.96 -7.14
CA THR A 218 -5.04 10.79 -7.32
C THR A 218 -3.86 9.99 -7.90
N HIS A 219 -4.08 8.73 -8.26
CA HIS A 219 -3.05 7.84 -8.77
C HIS A 219 -2.45 8.41 -10.05
N VAL A 220 -1.14 8.66 -10.07
CA VAL A 220 -0.40 9.30 -11.18
C VAL A 220 -0.69 8.67 -12.56
N PRO A 221 -0.74 7.33 -12.71
CA PRO A 221 -1.15 6.70 -13.97
C PRO A 221 -2.56 7.08 -14.48
N ASN A 222 -3.42 7.63 -13.63
CA ASN A 222 -4.81 7.98 -13.91
C ASN A 222 -5.02 9.51 -13.96
N GLY A 223 -3.98 10.30 -14.27
CA GLY A 223 -4.07 11.74 -14.48
C GLY A 223 -3.73 12.61 -13.26
N GLY A 224 -3.16 12.01 -12.21
CA GLY A 224 -2.50 12.75 -11.13
C GLY A 224 -1.08 13.18 -11.51
N PHE A 225 -0.52 14.15 -10.80
CA PHE A 225 0.85 14.64 -10.97
C PHE A 225 1.55 14.79 -9.61
N VAL A 226 2.88 14.79 -9.62
CA VAL A 226 3.69 14.96 -8.41
C VAL A 226 3.98 16.44 -8.19
N ILE A 227 3.85 16.91 -6.95
CA ILE A 227 4.25 18.27 -6.55
C ILE A 227 5.34 18.22 -5.46
N PRO A 228 6.18 19.26 -5.32
CA PRO A 228 7.18 19.32 -4.27
C PRO A 228 6.52 19.33 -2.88
N TYR A 229 7.02 18.53 -1.95
CA TYR A 229 6.52 18.50 -0.57
C TYR A 229 6.59 19.87 0.11
N ASP A 230 7.63 20.66 -0.17
CA ASP A 230 7.80 22.01 0.38
C ASP A 230 6.68 22.98 0.01
N SER A 231 5.90 22.68 -1.04
CA SER A 231 4.76 23.53 -1.44
C SER A 231 3.56 23.44 -0.48
N ILE A 232 3.53 22.41 0.37
CA ILE A 232 2.44 22.12 1.33
C ILE A 232 2.95 21.85 2.75
N SER A 233 4.27 21.78 2.97
CA SER A 233 4.87 21.33 4.23
C SER A 233 4.57 22.26 5.41
N SER A 234 4.30 23.55 5.17
CA SER A 234 3.92 24.53 6.20
C SER A 234 2.63 24.16 6.93
N ASP A 235 1.75 23.44 6.25
CA ASP A 235 0.41 23.12 6.71
C ASP A 235 0.35 21.72 7.34
N ILE A 236 1.50 21.02 7.38
CA ILE A 236 1.61 19.61 7.78
C ILE A 236 2.43 19.47 9.06
N ASN A 237 1.84 18.83 10.07
CA ASN A 237 2.56 18.46 11.27
C ASN A 237 3.39 17.17 11.05
N ASN A 238 4.66 17.33 10.71
CA ASN A 238 5.57 16.21 10.50
C ASN A 238 5.77 15.30 11.73
N SER A 239 5.67 15.86 12.94
CA SER A 239 5.79 15.04 14.16
C SER A 239 4.57 14.12 14.34
N GLU A 240 3.38 14.59 13.94
CA GLU A 240 2.17 13.78 13.94
C GLU A 240 2.23 12.67 12.88
N LEU A 241 2.70 12.97 11.67
CA LEU A 241 2.93 11.96 10.64
C LEU A 241 3.94 10.89 11.07
N GLU A 242 5.05 11.30 11.68
CA GLU A 242 6.07 10.37 12.19
C GLU A 242 5.50 9.46 13.29
N ALA A 243 4.64 10.00 14.17
CA ALA A 243 3.94 9.20 15.18
C ALA A 243 2.96 8.20 14.54
N ILE A 244 2.16 8.64 13.56
CA ILE A 244 1.25 7.77 12.80
C ILE A 244 2.02 6.61 12.16
N VAL A 245 3.14 6.90 11.49
CA VAL A 245 4.00 5.91 10.83
C VAL A 245 4.58 4.93 11.85
N SER A 246 5.12 5.43 12.97
CA SER A 246 5.70 4.58 14.01
C SER A 246 4.65 3.61 14.58
N HIS A 247 3.48 4.12 15.00
CA HIS A 247 2.43 3.26 15.57
C HIS A 247 1.87 2.26 14.53
N THR A 248 1.72 2.70 13.28
CA THR A 248 1.26 1.83 12.19
C THR A 248 2.26 0.71 11.92
N GLY A 249 3.56 1.04 11.84
CA GLY A 249 4.63 0.06 11.62
C GLY A 249 4.71 -1.02 12.70
N ASP A 250 4.55 -0.62 13.96
CA ASP A 250 4.51 -1.54 15.10
C ASP A 250 3.33 -2.52 15.02
N LEU A 251 2.12 -2.03 14.72
CA LEU A 251 0.93 -2.87 14.53
C LEU A 251 1.09 -3.84 13.36
N LEU A 252 1.53 -3.32 12.21
CA LEU A 252 1.73 -4.12 11.01
C LEU A 252 2.77 -5.22 11.26
N SER A 253 3.86 -4.92 11.97
CA SER A 253 4.91 -5.91 12.27
C SER A 253 4.42 -7.00 13.23
N ARG A 254 3.58 -6.65 14.21
CA ARG A 254 2.95 -7.63 15.11
C ARG A 254 1.98 -8.57 14.39
N THR A 255 1.27 -8.09 13.37
CA THR A 255 0.27 -8.90 12.65
C THR A 255 0.86 -9.67 11.47
N TYR A 256 1.75 -9.04 10.69
CA TYR A 256 2.25 -9.58 9.42
C TYR A 256 3.67 -10.16 9.51
N GLY A 257 4.27 -10.13 10.70
CA GLY A 257 5.70 -10.40 10.90
C GLY A 257 6.55 -9.20 10.48
N PHE A 258 7.87 -9.32 10.59
CA PHE A 258 8.77 -8.19 10.36
C PHE A 258 8.53 -7.49 9.00
N ILE A 259 8.26 -6.18 9.08
CA ILE A 259 8.06 -5.28 7.94
C ILE A 259 9.30 -4.40 7.82
N GLY A 260 10.11 -4.60 6.78
CA GLY A 260 11.28 -3.74 6.54
C GLY A 260 10.91 -2.38 5.95
N GLU A 261 9.82 -2.33 5.19
CA GLU A 261 9.27 -1.09 4.62
C GLU A 261 7.78 -1.19 4.37
N PHE A 262 7.10 -0.05 4.30
CA PHE A 262 5.75 0.06 3.78
C PHE A 262 5.51 1.49 3.29
N SER A 263 4.40 1.72 2.58
CA SER A 263 3.96 3.07 2.26
C SER A 263 2.54 3.29 2.74
N MET A 264 2.23 4.52 3.13
CA MET A 264 0.88 4.95 3.48
C MET A 264 0.42 6.01 2.50
N ASP A 265 -0.85 5.92 2.11
CA ASP A 265 -1.53 6.98 1.35
C ASP A 265 -2.39 7.76 2.37
N ILE A 266 -2.05 9.03 2.58
CA ILE A 266 -2.61 9.89 3.62
C ILE A 266 -3.11 11.19 3.00
N GLY A 267 -4.42 11.44 3.06
CA GLY A 267 -4.99 12.74 2.72
C GLY A 267 -5.10 13.65 3.93
N PHE A 268 -5.69 14.82 3.73
CA PHE A 268 -5.97 15.77 4.81
C PHE A 268 -7.40 16.25 4.75
N ARG A 269 -8.01 16.45 5.92
CA ARG A 269 -9.27 17.19 6.08
C ARG A 269 -9.08 18.20 7.20
N HIS A 270 -9.26 19.48 6.88
CA HIS A 270 -9.05 20.58 7.82
C HIS A 270 -7.67 20.51 8.48
N SER A 271 -6.63 20.30 7.67
CA SER A 271 -5.22 20.13 8.07
C SER A 271 -4.94 18.93 8.97
N ARG A 272 -5.90 18.02 9.15
CA ARG A 272 -5.74 16.81 9.94
C ARG A 272 -5.48 15.61 9.02
N PRO A 273 -4.44 14.79 9.28
CA PRO A 273 -4.13 13.64 8.43
C PRO A 273 -5.22 12.58 8.50
N ILE A 274 -5.55 11.98 7.36
CA ILE A 274 -6.51 10.89 7.23
C ILE A 274 -5.86 9.75 6.44
N ILE A 275 -5.71 8.60 7.07
CA ILE A 275 -5.08 7.41 6.51
C ILE A 275 -6.09 6.71 5.59
N PHE A 276 -5.78 6.62 4.30
CA PHE A 276 -6.62 5.92 3.33
C PHE A 276 -6.21 4.47 3.15
N GLU A 277 -4.90 4.21 3.09
CA GLU A 277 -4.36 2.87 2.84
C GLU A 277 -2.93 2.74 3.36
N ALA A 278 -2.53 1.50 3.70
CA ALA A 278 -1.14 1.11 3.86
C ALA A 278 -0.80 -0.05 2.93
N ASN A 279 0.40 -0.02 2.36
CA ASN A 279 0.85 -0.93 1.31
C ASN A 279 2.18 -1.60 1.71
N SER A 280 2.17 -2.93 1.80
CA SER A 280 3.35 -3.74 2.20
C SER A 280 4.49 -3.73 1.18
N LYS A 281 4.23 -3.44 -0.10
CA LYS A 281 5.22 -3.53 -1.18
C LYS A 281 5.16 -2.25 -2.00
N PRO A 282 5.75 -1.15 -1.51
CA PRO A 282 5.75 0.12 -2.21
C PRO A 282 6.28 -0.03 -3.64
N MET A 283 5.58 0.55 -4.62
CA MET A 283 6.12 0.75 -5.97
C MET A 283 7.30 1.74 -5.92
N ILE A 284 8.04 1.85 -7.02
CA ILE A 284 9.09 2.87 -7.17
C ILE A 284 8.49 4.26 -6.92
N PHE A 285 9.27 5.14 -6.30
CA PHE A 285 8.93 6.54 -6.12
C PHE A 285 9.42 7.33 -7.32
N ASP A 286 8.58 8.26 -7.79
CA ASP A 286 8.91 9.12 -8.94
C ASP A 286 9.99 10.14 -8.56
N GLU A 287 10.08 10.47 -7.26
CA GLU A 287 11.10 11.32 -6.67
C GLU A 287 12.41 10.54 -6.47
N ASN A 288 13.41 10.81 -7.32
CA ASN A 288 14.70 10.13 -7.31
C ASN A 288 15.39 10.14 -5.93
N GLU A 289 15.34 11.25 -5.20
CA GLU A 289 15.95 11.35 -3.87
C GLU A 289 15.31 10.39 -2.86
N ILE A 290 13.98 10.26 -2.88
CA ILE A 290 13.25 9.32 -2.02
C ILE A 290 13.62 7.89 -2.41
N GLN A 291 13.69 7.60 -3.71
CA GLN A 291 14.05 6.26 -4.20
C GLN A 291 15.49 5.88 -3.85
N LEU A 292 16.45 6.81 -3.89
CA LEU A 292 17.83 6.57 -3.46
C LEU A 292 17.92 6.31 -1.95
N LYS A 293 17.28 7.16 -1.12
CA LYS A 293 17.20 6.97 0.34
C LYS A 293 16.54 5.63 0.69
N ARG A 294 15.48 5.24 -0.02
CA ARG A 294 14.83 3.93 0.15
C ARG A 294 15.81 2.77 -0.06
N VAL A 295 16.56 2.79 -1.15
CA VAL A 295 17.54 1.74 -1.46
C VAL A 295 18.64 1.69 -0.40
N GLU A 296 19.13 2.84 0.06
CA GLU A 296 20.12 2.90 1.14
C GLU A 296 19.57 2.30 2.45
N LYS A 297 18.35 2.69 2.87
CA LYS A 297 17.71 2.14 4.08
C LYS A 297 17.49 0.64 3.98
N LEU A 298 17.04 0.14 2.82
CA LEU A 298 16.90 -1.30 2.60
C LEU A 298 18.25 -2.02 2.71
N ILE A 299 19.34 -1.45 2.18
CA ILE A 299 20.67 -2.05 2.30
C ILE A 299 21.13 -2.08 3.77
N ASN A 300 20.89 -1.02 4.55
CA ASN A 300 21.22 -1.01 5.97
C ASN A 300 20.50 -2.12 6.74
N LEU A 301 19.23 -2.39 6.41
CA LEU A 301 18.46 -3.50 7.00
C LEU A 301 19.10 -4.88 6.72
N LEU A 302 19.75 -5.03 5.57
CA LEU A 302 20.44 -6.28 5.20
C LEU A 302 21.78 -6.43 5.94
N ASP A 303 22.43 -5.32 6.27
CA ASP A 303 23.76 -5.26 6.90
C ASP A 303 23.69 -5.53 8.42
N GLU A 304 22.67 -4.99 9.08
CA GLU A 304 22.60 -4.95 10.55
C GLU A 304 22.05 -6.24 11.21
N ASN A 305 21.84 -7.34 10.48
CA ASN A 305 21.22 -8.59 10.96
C ASN A 305 19.86 -8.42 11.70
N GLN A 306 19.20 -7.27 11.58
CA GLN A 306 18.00 -6.91 12.35
C GLN A 306 16.82 -7.85 12.10
N VAL A 307 16.74 -8.45 10.91
CA VAL A 307 15.64 -9.37 10.59
C VAL A 307 15.75 -10.69 11.36
N ARG A 308 16.91 -11.04 11.94
CA ARG A 308 17.09 -12.30 12.67
C ARG A 308 16.64 -12.25 14.13
N SER A 309 16.50 -11.07 14.74
CA SER A 309 16.05 -10.96 16.14
C SER A 309 14.55 -11.15 16.31
N ASP A 310 13.78 -11.03 15.23
CA ASP A 310 12.31 -11.08 15.22
C ASP A 310 11.76 -12.42 14.70
N TYR A 311 12.62 -13.43 14.58
CA TYR A 311 12.32 -14.80 14.15
C TYR A 311 12.75 -15.81 15.20
#